data_AF-A0A2H0WMP0-F1
#
_entry.id   AF-A0A2H0WMP0-F1
#
_cell.length_a   1.000
_cell.length_b   1.000
_cell.length_c   1.000
_cell.angle_alpha   90.00
_cell.angle_beta   90.00
_cell.angle_gamma   90.00
#
_symmetry.space_group_name_H-M   'P 1'
#
loop_
_entity.id
_entity.type
_entity.pdbx_description
1 polymer ?
#
loop_
_entity_poly.entity_id
_entity_poly.type
_entity_poly.pdbx_seq_one_letter_code
_entity_poly.pdbx_strand_id
1 'polypeptide(L)'
;MTNFDPKLLLEKFTGRKINPTEFKIVDQKLGKSASWLDGKGAGVDFDQGSKYVWLCVCHEMAHIALWEPPAWDENPKIREILVKNQNYRSQDSYFLKYDYDFRYAIEQTIAFLLQAACEEKAGLRPLKWEDWESTFKENGVLEFAKLFWKPWSKYLKDLNKYSKIDNFVLEVLGEYFR
;
A
#
# COMPACT_ATOMS: atom_id res chain seq x y z
N MET A 1 23.81 10.38 3.83
CA MET A 1 22.64 9.48 3.81
C MET A 1 22.46 9.02 2.37
N THR A 2 22.46 7.71 2.13
CA THR A 2 22.11 7.14 0.82
C THR A 2 20.67 7.57 0.52
N ASN A 3 20.44 8.30 -0.58
CA ASN A 3 19.11 8.80 -0.93
C ASN A 3 18.20 7.61 -1.29
N PHE A 4 17.41 7.15 -0.32
CA PHE A 4 16.32 6.20 -0.57
C PHE A 4 15.09 6.98 -1.00
N ASP A 5 15.06 7.33 -2.28
CA ASP A 5 13.92 7.98 -2.92
C ASP A 5 12.74 6.99 -2.94
N PRO A 6 11.61 7.29 -2.24
CA PRO A 6 10.42 6.44 -2.25
C PRO A 6 9.94 6.12 -3.65
N LYS A 7 10.02 7.08 -4.58
CA LYS A 7 9.61 6.89 -5.98
C LYS A 7 10.40 5.75 -6.63
N LEU A 8 11.72 5.82 -6.57
CA LEU A 8 12.59 4.85 -7.24
C LEU A 8 12.44 3.45 -6.64
N LEU A 9 12.25 3.37 -5.31
CA LEU A 9 11.98 2.11 -4.64
C LEU A 9 10.62 1.52 -5.06
N LEU A 10 9.57 2.33 -5.05
CA LEU A 10 8.23 1.90 -5.44
C LEU A 10 8.16 1.51 -6.92
N GLU A 11 8.79 2.26 -7.83
CA GLU A 11 8.85 1.89 -9.25
C GLU A 11 9.54 0.54 -9.45
N LYS A 12 10.63 0.30 -8.71
CA LYS A 12 11.31 -1.00 -8.69
C LYS A 12 10.42 -2.11 -8.13
N PHE A 13 9.73 -1.86 -7.02
CA PHE A 13 8.91 -2.87 -6.36
C PHE A 13 7.60 -3.13 -7.07
N THR A 14 7.10 -2.21 -7.88
CA THR A 14 5.82 -2.38 -8.57
C THR A 14 5.99 -2.77 -10.03
N GLY A 15 7.16 -2.52 -10.62
CA GLY A 15 7.36 -2.62 -12.07
C GLY A 15 6.59 -1.56 -12.86
N ARG A 16 6.13 -0.50 -12.18
CA ARG A 16 5.32 0.59 -12.75
C ARG A 16 6.10 1.90 -12.68
N LYS A 17 5.82 2.81 -13.61
CA LYS A 17 6.32 4.18 -13.51
C LYS A 17 5.31 4.99 -12.70
N ILE A 18 5.80 5.83 -11.80
CA ILE A 18 4.96 6.74 -11.03
C ILE A 18 5.13 8.10 -11.67
N ASN A 19 4.06 8.69 -12.18
CA ASN A 19 4.11 10.02 -12.76
C ASN A 19 3.74 11.05 -11.67
N PRO A 20 4.70 11.83 -11.13
CA PRO A 20 4.46 12.68 -9.97
C PRO A 20 3.63 13.93 -10.27
N THR A 21 3.20 14.13 -11.53
CA THR A 21 2.58 15.39 -11.98
C THR A 21 1.25 15.71 -11.27
N GLU A 22 0.65 14.74 -10.59
CA GLU A 22 -0.63 14.92 -9.87
C GLU A 22 -0.50 14.87 -8.34
N PHE A 23 0.67 14.57 -7.78
CA PHE A 23 0.83 14.34 -6.35
C PHE A 23 1.68 15.41 -5.66
N LYS A 24 1.06 16.16 -4.75
CA LYS A 24 1.78 17.07 -3.85
C LYS A 24 1.66 16.57 -2.43
N ILE A 25 2.79 16.55 -1.73
CA ILE A 25 2.83 16.42 -0.28
C ILE A 25 2.68 17.81 0.29
N VAL A 26 1.62 18.03 1.06
CA VAL A 26 1.31 19.31 1.67
C VAL A 26 1.48 19.19 3.18
N ASP A 27 2.18 20.15 3.78
CA ASP A 27 2.28 20.21 5.24
C ASP A 27 0.91 20.55 5.84
N GLN A 28 0.43 19.68 6.74
CA GLN A 28 -0.84 19.84 7.43
C GLN A 28 -0.72 19.30 8.86
N LYS A 29 -1.15 20.09 9.84
CA LYS A 29 -1.11 19.72 11.26
C LYS A 29 -2.12 18.62 11.59
N LEU A 30 -1.73 17.38 11.32
CA LEU A 30 -2.51 16.16 11.50
C LEU A 30 -1.98 15.30 12.66
N GLY A 31 -0.92 15.72 13.34
CA GLY A 31 -0.24 14.89 14.34
C GLY A 31 0.35 13.65 13.68
N LYS A 32 0.07 12.47 14.22
CA LYS A 32 0.57 11.19 13.68
C LYS A 32 -0.31 10.59 12.58
N SER A 33 -1.11 11.40 11.91
CA SER A 33 -1.97 10.98 10.80
C SER A 33 -1.55 11.61 9.46
N ALA A 34 -1.84 10.92 8.37
CA ALA A 34 -1.86 11.47 7.02
C ALA A 34 -3.30 11.47 6.50
N SER A 35 -3.65 12.42 5.65
CA SER A 35 -4.97 12.47 5.03
C SER A 35 -4.87 12.81 3.56
N TRP A 36 -5.67 12.13 2.73
CA TRP A 36 -5.85 12.54 1.35
C TRP A 36 -6.55 13.91 1.28
N LEU A 37 -6.05 14.78 0.41
CA LEU A 37 -6.57 16.11 0.12
C LEU A 37 -7.01 16.13 -1.35
N ASP A 38 -8.33 16.11 -1.57
CA ASP A 38 -8.92 16.11 -2.90
C ASP A 38 -8.34 17.20 -3.80
N GLY A 39 -7.78 16.79 -4.94
CA GLY A 39 -7.16 17.66 -5.94
C GLY A 39 -5.86 18.34 -5.49
N LYS A 40 -5.33 18.01 -4.31
CA LYS A 40 -4.11 18.60 -3.74
C LYS A 40 -3.03 17.57 -3.39
N GLY A 41 -3.37 16.29 -3.21
CA GLY A 41 -2.43 15.22 -2.89
C GLY A 41 -2.57 14.74 -1.44
N ALA A 42 -1.48 14.47 -0.73
CA ALA A 42 -1.55 14.01 0.66
C ALA A 42 -1.08 15.08 1.66
N GLY A 43 -1.90 15.32 2.68
CA GLY A 43 -1.56 16.11 3.86
C GLY A 43 -0.79 15.27 4.86
N VAL A 44 0.35 15.76 5.32
CA VAL A 44 1.19 15.11 6.34
C VAL A 44 1.76 16.16 7.29
N ASP A 45 1.98 15.81 8.54
CA ASP A 45 2.51 16.74 9.54
C ASP A 45 4.04 16.73 9.55
N PHE A 46 4.66 17.81 9.07
CA PHE A 46 6.12 17.91 9.01
C PHE A 46 6.78 18.02 10.40
N ASP A 47 6.02 18.43 11.42
CA ASP A 47 6.51 18.55 12.80
C ASP A 47 6.75 17.17 13.47
N GLN A 48 6.22 16.09 12.89
CA GLN A 48 6.50 14.71 13.35
C GLN A 48 7.88 14.18 12.93
N GLY A 49 8.65 14.96 12.17
CA GLY A 49 10.01 14.67 11.77
C GLY A 49 10.14 13.91 10.44
N SER A 50 11.33 13.97 9.86
CA SER A 50 11.61 13.50 8.50
C SER A 50 11.32 12.02 8.27
N LYS A 51 11.54 11.16 9.29
CA LYS A 51 11.18 9.74 9.22
C LYS A 51 9.68 9.59 8.98
N TYR A 52 8.86 10.20 9.84
CA TYR A 52 7.40 10.10 9.74
C TYR A 52 6.88 10.62 8.40
N VAL A 53 7.34 11.80 7.98
CA VAL A 53 6.98 12.38 6.68
C VAL A 53 7.32 11.40 5.55
N TRP A 54 8.54 10.85 5.53
CA TRP A 54 8.95 9.89 4.51
C TRP A 54 8.06 8.65 4.47
N LEU A 55 7.60 8.14 5.63
CA LEU A 55 6.67 7.01 5.70
C LEU A 55 5.34 7.34 5.03
N CYS A 56 4.75 8.49 5.37
CA CYS A 56 3.49 8.93 4.78
C CYS A 56 3.64 9.17 3.28
N VAL A 57 4.73 9.80 2.83
CA VAL A 57 5.01 9.95 1.39
C VAL A 57 5.07 8.59 0.71
N CYS A 58 5.78 7.63 1.29
CA CYS A 58 5.91 6.30 0.71
C CYS A 58 4.56 5.57 0.59
N HIS A 59 3.72 5.67 1.62
CA HIS A 59 2.39 5.06 1.64
C HIS A 59 1.47 5.63 0.55
N GLU A 60 1.40 6.95 0.48
CA GLU A 60 0.51 7.64 -0.45
C GLU A 60 1.00 7.52 -1.91
N MET A 61 2.32 7.48 -2.13
CA MET A 61 2.87 7.17 -3.45
C MET A 61 2.60 5.71 -3.88
N ALA A 62 2.47 4.79 -2.93
CA ALA A 62 2.12 3.41 -3.25
C ALA A 62 0.69 3.33 -3.82
N HIS A 63 -0.27 4.09 -3.28
CA HIS A 63 -1.62 4.22 -3.86
C HIS A 63 -1.60 4.69 -5.31
N ILE A 64 -0.79 5.71 -5.61
CA ILE A 64 -0.64 6.21 -6.98
C ILE A 64 -0.12 5.12 -7.90
N ALA A 65 0.93 4.40 -7.49
CA ALA A 65 1.47 3.31 -8.29
C ALA A 65 0.40 2.25 -8.62
N LEU A 66 -0.53 2.00 -7.70
CA LEU A 66 -1.63 1.05 -7.87
C LEU A 66 -2.73 1.58 -8.82
N TRP A 67 -2.98 2.89 -8.85
CA TRP A 67 -4.00 3.52 -9.70
C TRP A 67 -3.55 3.90 -11.11
N GLU A 68 -2.24 4.01 -11.36
CA GLU A 68 -1.71 4.32 -12.69
C GLU A 68 -2.17 3.30 -13.77
N PRO A 69 -2.68 3.74 -14.93
CA PRO A 69 -3.16 2.83 -15.97
C PRO A 69 -2.07 1.93 -16.61
N PRO A 70 -2.37 0.66 -16.90
CA PRO A 70 -3.58 -0.04 -16.49
C PRO A 70 -3.55 -0.27 -14.98
N ALA A 71 -4.61 0.05 -14.23
CA ALA A 71 -4.62 -0.16 -12.77
C ALA A 71 -4.72 -1.66 -12.43
N TRP A 72 -4.27 -2.07 -11.25
CA TRP A 72 -4.20 -3.51 -10.90
C TRP A 72 -5.57 -4.19 -10.97
N ASP A 73 -6.60 -3.47 -10.56
CA ASP A 73 -8.00 -3.89 -10.55
C ASP A 73 -8.65 -3.88 -11.93
N GLU A 74 -7.94 -3.41 -12.97
CA GLU A 74 -8.43 -3.49 -14.35
C GLU A 74 -8.24 -4.86 -14.98
N ASN A 75 -7.42 -5.73 -14.37
CA ASN A 75 -7.26 -7.10 -14.84
C ASN A 75 -8.62 -7.83 -14.80
N PRO A 76 -9.08 -8.44 -15.92
CA PRO A 76 -10.41 -9.07 -15.97
C PRO A 76 -10.66 -10.10 -14.88
N LYS A 77 -9.65 -10.92 -14.54
CA LYS A 77 -9.77 -11.93 -13.48
C LYS A 77 -9.88 -11.31 -12.09
N ILE A 78 -9.20 -10.18 -11.86
CA ILE A 78 -9.32 -9.44 -10.61
C ILE A 78 -10.71 -8.80 -10.53
N ARG A 79 -11.20 -8.18 -11.62
CA ARG A 79 -12.56 -7.60 -11.70
C ARG A 79 -13.62 -8.62 -11.32
N GLU A 80 -13.53 -9.85 -11.81
CA GLU A 80 -14.46 -10.93 -11.45
C GLU A 80 -14.47 -11.21 -9.93
N ILE A 81 -13.30 -11.24 -9.29
CA ILE A 81 -13.17 -11.42 -7.84
C ILE A 81 -13.76 -10.22 -7.09
N LEU A 82 -13.48 -8.98 -7.53
CA LEU A 82 -14.03 -7.77 -6.92
C LEU A 82 -15.57 -7.76 -6.97
N VAL A 83 -16.16 -8.11 -8.12
CA VAL A 83 -17.62 -8.18 -8.28
C VAL A 83 -18.24 -9.23 -7.36
N LYS A 84 -17.64 -10.41 -7.23
CA LYS A 84 -18.11 -11.47 -6.31
C LYS A 84 -18.11 -11.01 -4.85
N ASN A 85 -17.18 -10.14 -4.47
CA ASN A 85 -16.99 -9.65 -3.11
C ASN A 85 -17.54 -8.23 -2.89
N GLN A 86 -18.37 -7.71 -3.79
CA GLN A 86 -18.89 -6.33 -3.74
C GLN A 86 -19.69 -5.97 -2.47
N ASN A 87 -20.23 -6.98 -1.79
CA ASN A 87 -21.01 -6.80 -0.55
C ASN A 87 -20.12 -6.73 0.71
N TYR A 88 -18.81 -6.95 0.60
CA TYR A 88 -17.89 -6.80 1.71
C TYR A 88 -17.87 -5.34 2.17
N ARG A 89 -17.90 -5.15 3.49
CA ARG A 89 -17.59 -3.88 4.16
C ARG A 89 -16.68 -4.19 5.33
N SER A 90 -15.66 -3.37 5.54
CA SER A 90 -14.86 -3.45 6.75
C SER A 90 -15.75 -3.26 7.98
N GLN A 91 -15.52 -4.07 9.00
CA GLN A 91 -16.18 -3.91 10.29
C GLN A 91 -15.26 -3.14 11.24
N ASP A 92 -15.88 -2.45 12.21
CA ASP A 92 -15.25 -1.61 13.22
C ASP A 92 -13.88 -2.15 13.70
N SER A 93 -12.81 -1.38 13.49
CA SER A 93 -11.54 -1.62 14.19
C SER A 93 -11.66 -1.04 15.61
N TYR A 94 -10.93 -1.61 16.56
CA TYR A 94 -10.93 -1.19 17.98
C TYR A 94 -10.61 0.31 18.20
N PHE A 95 -10.07 1.01 17.19
CA PHE A 95 -9.60 2.39 17.29
C PHE A 95 -10.26 3.36 16.29
N LEU A 96 -10.76 2.89 15.13
CA LEU A 96 -11.39 3.72 14.10
C LEU A 96 -12.49 2.95 13.35
N LYS A 97 -13.63 3.61 13.12
CA LYS A 97 -14.69 3.10 12.24
C LYS A 97 -14.28 3.31 10.79
N TYR A 98 -13.65 2.30 10.20
CA TYR A 98 -13.44 2.26 8.76
C TYR A 98 -14.65 1.62 8.09
N ASP A 99 -15.22 2.30 7.11
CA ASP A 99 -16.30 1.78 6.27
C ASP A 99 -15.86 1.81 4.80
N TYR A 100 -15.00 0.86 4.45
CA TYR A 100 -14.46 0.72 3.09
C TYR A 100 -14.87 -0.59 2.43
N ASP A 101 -14.77 -0.63 1.11
CA ASP A 101 -15.11 -1.78 0.29
C ASP A 101 -13.93 -2.76 0.10
N PHE A 102 -14.20 -3.89 -0.54
CA PHE A 102 -13.21 -4.95 -0.75
C PHE A 102 -12.01 -4.49 -1.57
N ARG A 103 -12.23 -3.64 -2.57
CA ARG A 103 -11.18 -3.12 -3.46
C ARG A 103 -10.20 -2.28 -2.64
N TYR A 104 -10.72 -1.37 -1.84
CA TYR A 104 -9.90 -0.52 -0.98
C TYR A 104 -9.16 -1.32 0.10
N ALA A 105 -9.76 -2.38 0.64
CA ALA A 105 -9.09 -3.28 1.57
C ALA A 105 -7.81 -3.89 0.98
N ILE A 106 -7.90 -4.36 -0.28
CA ILE A 106 -6.75 -4.90 -1.02
C ILE A 106 -5.73 -3.79 -1.27
N GLU A 107 -6.18 -2.67 -1.84
CA GLU A 107 -5.33 -1.52 -2.16
C GLU A 107 -4.53 -1.05 -0.94
N GLN A 108 -5.19 -0.83 0.21
CA GLN A 108 -4.51 -0.41 1.42
C GLN A 108 -3.53 -1.46 1.94
N THR A 109 -3.90 -2.73 1.86
CA THR A 109 -2.99 -3.81 2.25
C THR A 109 -1.71 -3.78 1.42
N ILE A 110 -1.84 -3.64 0.09
CA ILE A 110 -0.69 -3.58 -0.82
C ILE A 110 0.13 -2.30 -0.58
N ALA A 111 -0.51 -1.16 -0.34
CA ALA A 111 0.18 0.09 -0.01
C ALA A 111 1.06 -0.04 1.24
N PHE A 112 0.53 -0.64 2.32
CA PHE A 112 1.33 -0.90 3.53
C PHE A 112 2.47 -1.91 3.30
N LEU A 113 2.25 -2.94 2.48
CA LEU A 113 3.33 -3.88 2.13
C LEU A 113 4.45 -3.21 1.33
N LEU A 114 4.09 -2.29 0.43
CA LEU A 114 5.04 -1.47 -0.32
C LEU A 114 5.77 -0.49 0.60
N GLN A 115 5.07 0.17 1.53
CA GLN A 115 5.70 0.97 2.58
C GLN A 115 6.70 0.11 3.36
N ALA A 116 6.33 -1.11 3.75
CA ALA A 116 7.20 -2.00 4.49
C ALA A 116 8.46 -2.41 3.73
N ALA A 117 8.33 -2.70 2.43
CA ALA A 117 9.49 -2.99 1.59
C ALA A 117 10.42 -1.77 1.44
N CYS A 118 9.86 -0.57 1.33
CA CYS A 118 10.64 0.67 1.29
C CYS A 118 11.35 0.93 2.62
N GLU A 119 10.66 0.79 3.76
CA GLU A 119 11.25 0.97 5.10
C GLU A 119 12.41 0.00 5.36
N GLU A 120 12.27 -1.27 4.97
CA GLU A 120 13.33 -2.26 5.05
C GLU A 120 14.56 -1.83 4.24
N LYS A 121 14.37 -1.36 3.00
CA LYS A 121 15.49 -0.88 2.17
C LYS A 121 16.14 0.38 2.71
N ALA A 122 15.36 1.26 3.32
CA ALA A 122 15.87 2.46 3.96
C ALA A 122 16.50 2.20 5.34
N GLY A 123 16.43 0.96 5.87
CA GLY A 123 16.95 0.59 7.18
C GLY A 123 16.15 1.17 8.35
N LEU A 124 14.85 1.43 8.15
CA LEU A 124 13.99 2.15 9.10
C LEU A 124 13.18 1.25 10.04
N ARG A 125 12.63 0.16 9.52
CA ARG A 125 11.87 -0.86 10.24
C ARG A 125 12.04 -2.20 9.51
N PRO A 126 12.33 -3.30 10.22
CA PRO A 126 12.50 -4.58 9.58
C PRO A 126 11.21 -5.08 8.93
N LEU A 127 11.33 -5.82 7.82
CA LEU A 127 10.24 -6.54 7.17
C LEU A 127 9.99 -7.88 7.88
N LYS A 128 9.50 -7.80 9.12
CA LYS A 128 9.07 -8.95 9.92
C LYS A 128 7.62 -8.77 10.39
N TRP A 129 6.89 -9.87 10.52
CA TRP A 129 5.45 -9.81 10.81
C TRP A 129 5.19 -9.12 12.15
N GLU A 130 5.95 -9.50 13.19
CA GLU A 130 5.84 -8.93 14.53
C GLU A 130 6.09 -7.42 14.55
N ASP A 131 6.92 -6.93 13.64
CA ASP A 131 7.17 -5.51 13.53
C ASP A 131 5.98 -4.80 12.92
N TRP A 132 5.19 -5.40 12.01
CA TRP A 132 4.15 -4.73 11.19
C TRP A 132 2.70 -5.04 11.57
N GLU A 133 2.44 -6.07 12.35
CA GLU A 133 1.10 -6.54 12.70
C GLU A 133 0.22 -5.44 13.30
N SER A 134 0.76 -4.62 14.21
CA SER A 134 0.03 -3.51 14.83
C SER A 134 -0.42 -2.48 13.79
N THR A 135 0.42 -2.15 12.80
CA THR A 135 0.07 -1.22 11.72
C THR A 135 -1.11 -1.74 10.92
N PHE A 136 -1.11 -3.02 10.54
CA PHE A 136 -2.25 -3.58 9.79
C PHE A 136 -3.53 -3.63 10.64
N LYS A 137 -3.41 -3.94 11.93
CA LYS A 137 -4.53 -3.98 12.87
C LYS A 137 -5.15 -2.60 13.08
N GLU A 138 -4.33 -1.59 13.34
CA GLU A 138 -4.77 -0.21 13.58
C GLU A 138 -5.45 0.38 12.34
N ASN A 139 -5.02 -0.02 11.14
CA ASN A 139 -5.61 0.42 9.87
C ASN A 139 -6.72 -0.50 9.32
N GLY A 140 -7.19 -1.48 10.11
CA GLY A 140 -8.34 -2.32 9.75
C GLY A 140 -8.07 -3.40 8.70
N VAL A 141 -6.86 -3.53 8.17
CA VAL A 141 -6.52 -4.43 7.05
C VAL A 141 -5.83 -5.72 7.47
N LEU A 142 -5.84 -6.06 8.77
CA LEU A 142 -5.13 -7.22 9.32
C LEU A 142 -5.44 -8.55 8.61
N GLU A 143 -6.72 -8.82 8.33
CA GLU A 143 -7.12 -10.09 7.71
C GLU A 143 -6.58 -10.21 6.28
N PHE A 144 -6.58 -9.12 5.51
CA PHE A 144 -5.95 -9.11 4.19
C PHE A 144 -4.42 -9.21 4.31
N ALA A 145 -3.81 -8.48 5.25
CA ALA A 145 -2.38 -8.54 5.46
C ALA A 145 -1.88 -9.97 5.73
N LYS A 146 -2.62 -10.76 6.52
CA LYS A 146 -2.30 -12.19 6.74
C LYS A 146 -2.27 -13.01 5.45
N LEU A 147 -3.20 -12.74 4.52
CA LEU A 147 -3.26 -13.42 3.22
C LEU A 147 -2.06 -13.04 2.34
N PHE A 148 -1.72 -11.76 2.29
CA PHE A 148 -0.68 -11.25 1.39
C PHE A 148 0.75 -11.39 1.94
N TRP A 149 0.96 -11.43 3.26
CA TRP A 149 2.29 -11.32 3.89
C TRP A 149 3.26 -12.45 3.49
N LYS A 150 2.81 -13.71 3.54
CA LYS A 150 3.67 -14.85 3.21
C LYS A 150 4.03 -14.87 1.71
N PRO A 151 3.08 -14.69 0.78
CA PRO A 151 3.38 -14.48 -0.63
C PRO A 151 4.30 -13.26 -0.88
N TRP A 152 4.14 -12.17 -0.13
CA TRP A 152 4.92 -10.92 -0.30
C TRP A 152 6.43 -11.14 -0.23
N SER A 153 6.88 -11.94 0.75
CA SER A 153 8.30 -12.27 0.88
C SER A 153 8.87 -13.00 -0.33
N LYS A 154 8.06 -13.79 -1.05
CA LYS A 154 8.48 -14.46 -2.29
C LYS A 154 8.53 -13.46 -3.44
N TYR A 155 7.52 -12.60 -3.53
CA TYR A 155 7.44 -11.53 -4.53
C TYR A 155 8.70 -10.65 -4.51
N LEU A 156 9.10 -10.14 -3.34
CA LEU A 156 10.27 -9.27 -3.21
C LEU A 156 11.61 -9.94 -3.55
N LYS A 157 11.69 -11.28 -3.46
CA LYS A 157 12.89 -12.06 -3.80
C LYS A 157 13.01 -12.32 -5.30
N ASP A 158 11.90 -12.31 -6.02
CA ASP A 158 11.84 -12.65 -7.44
C ASP A 158 10.97 -11.65 -8.22
N LEU A 159 11.40 -10.39 -8.19
CA LEU A 159 10.76 -9.31 -8.97
C LEU A 159 10.88 -9.54 -10.49
N ASN A 160 11.72 -10.48 -10.95
CA ASN A 160 11.84 -10.82 -12.36
C ASN A 160 10.71 -11.76 -12.82
N LYS A 161 10.24 -12.66 -11.94
CA LYS A 161 9.08 -13.52 -12.22
C LYS A 161 7.77 -12.72 -12.30
N TYR A 162 7.63 -11.67 -11.51
CA TYR A 162 6.47 -10.79 -11.53
C TYR A 162 6.81 -9.46 -12.23
N SER A 163 6.59 -9.39 -13.54
CA SER A 163 6.89 -8.17 -14.32
C SER A 163 6.20 -6.90 -13.80
N LYS A 164 5.08 -7.05 -13.07
CA LYS A 164 4.38 -6.01 -12.33
C LYS A 164 3.74 -6.57 -11.07
N ILE A 165 3.48 -5.69 -10.10
CA ILE A 165 2.72 -5.97 -8.86
C ILE A 165 1.34 -6.61 -9.13
N ASP A 166 0.76 -6.33 -10.29
CA ASP A 166 -0.55 -6.81 -10.74
C ASP A 166 -0.61 -8.34 -10.76
N ASN A 167 0.48 -8.98 -11.20
CA ASN A 167 0.57 -10.44 -11.27
C ASN A 167 0.62 -11.05 -9.87
N PHE A 168 1.26 -10.37 -8.93
CA PHE A 168 1.26 -10.77 -7.53
C PHE A 168 -0.12 -10.63 -6.92
N VAL A 169 -0.80 -9.50 -7.12
CA VAL A 169 -2.17 -9.31 -6.64
C VAL A 169 -3.10 -10.37 -7.22
N LEU A 170 -3.02 -10.63 -8.52
CA LEU A 170 -3.80 -11.68 -9.18
C LEU A 170 -3.51 -13.07 -8.60
N GLU A 171 -2.24 -13.43 -8.38
CA GLU A 171 -1.86 -14.72 -7.83
C GLU A 171 -2.47 -14.95 -6.45
N VAL A 172 -2.31 -13.98 -5.54
CA VAL A 172 -2.87 -14.08 -4.18
C VAL A 172 -4.39 -14.11 -4.24
N LEU A 173 -5.04 -13.15 -4.92
CA LEU A 173 -6.50 -13.12 -4.97
C LEU A 173 -7.10 -14.39 -5.61
N GLY A 174 -6.48 -14.92 -6.67
CA GLY A 174 -6.93 -16.14 -7.34
C GLY A 174 -6.70 -17.44 -6.56
N GLU A 175 -5.82 -17.44 -5.56
CA GLU A 175 -5.63 -18.56 -4.63
C GLU A 175 -6.71 -18.56 -3.53
N TYR A 176 -7.05 -17.38 -3.00
CA TYR A 176 -7.87 -17.26 -1.79
C TYR A 176 -9.35 -16.91 -2.03
N PHE A 177 -9.73 -16.35 -3.19
CA PHE A 177 -11.07 -15.81 -3.42
C PHE A 177 -11.76 -16.31 -4.72
N ARG A 178 -11.57 -17.59 -5.08
CA ARG A 178 -12.17 -18.20 -6.29
C ARG A 178 -13.69 -18.16 -6.32
#